data_AF-A0A512HHR9-F1
#
_entry.id   AF-A0A512HHR9-F1
#
_cell.length_a   1.000
_cell.length_b   1.000
_cell.length_c   1.000
_cell.angle_alpha   90.00
_cell.angle_beta   90.00
_cell.angle_gamma   90.00
#
_symmetry.space_group_name_H-M   'P 1'
#
loop_
_entity.id
_entity.type
_entity.pdbx_description
1 polymer ?
#
loop_
_entity_poly.entity_id
_entity_poly.type
_entity_poly.pdbx_seq_one_letter_code
_entity_poly.pdbx_strand_id
1 'polypeptide(L)'
;MINLDEANKKGKEAMDAMLKNYSEVAKGFQTIATEASEYSKKSFEDVSAFMEALSGAKSIETAFELQSNFMKSSYERFVAEATKMSEMYADLGKTVYKPYEAPVAKATGMSTAA
;
A
#
# COMPACT_ATOMS: atom_id res chain seq x y z
N MET A 1 8.54 -14.57 -44.01
CA MET A 1 7.16 -15.03 -43.84
C MET A 1 6.75 -14.71 -42.42
N ILE A 2 5.63 -14.03 -42.21
CA ILE A 2 5.08 -13.84 -40.86
C ILE A 2 4.60 -15.22 -40.39
N ASN A 3 5.23 -15.76 -39.34
CA ASN A 3 4.83 -17.03 -38.75
C ASN A 3 3.58 -16.78 -37.88
N LEU A 4 2.40 -17.07 -38.42
CA LEU A 4 1.10 -16.81 -37.77
C LEU A 4 0.96 -17.54 -36.43
N ASP A 5 1.56 -18.71 -36.27
CA ASP A 5 1.51 -19.47 -35.02
C ASP A 5 2.35 -18.80 -33.91
N GLU A 6 3.51 -18.26 -34.24
CA GLU A 6 4.31 -17.47 -33.30
C GLU A 6 3.63 -16.16 -32.93
N ALA A 7 2.98 -15.50 -33.91
CA ALA A 7 2.22 -14.28 -33.66
C ALA A 7 1.04 -14.54 -32.71
N ASN A 8 0.32 -15.65 -32.92
CA ASN A 8 -0.81 -16.06 -32.08
C ASN A 8 -0.35 -16.43 -30.66
N LYS A 9 0.75 -17.18 -30.53
CA LYS A 9 1.35 -17.53 -29.22
C LYS A 9 1.78 -16.28 -28.44
N LYS A 10 2.49 -15.35 -29.08
CA LYS A 10 2.91 -14.08 -28.47
C LYS A 10 1.71 -13.22 -28.05
N GLY A 11 0.64 -13.21 -28.85
CA GLY A 11 -0.61 -12.52 -28.51
C GLY A 11 -1.27 -13.09 -27.25
N LYS A 12 -1.30 -14.43 -27.11
CA LYS A 12 -1.82 -15.09 -25.92
C LYS A 12 -0.99 -14.81 -24.67
N GLU A 13 0.33 -14.90 -24.78
CA GLU A 13 1.26 -14.59 -23.67
C GLU A 13 1.12 -13.13 -23.21
N ALA A 14 0.96 -12.18 -24.15
CA ALA A 14 0.73 -10.78 -23.83
C ALA A 14 -0.62 -10.55 -23.12
N MET A 15 -1.68 -11.25 -23.55
CA MET A 15 -3.00 -11.19 -22.91
C MET A 15 -2.95 -11.77 -21.48
N ASP A 16 -2.32 -12.93 -21.29
CA ASP A 16 -2.18 -13.56 -19.98
C ASP A 16 -1.36 -12.67 -19.03
N ALA A 17 -0.29 -12.04 -19.53
CA ALA A 17 0.50 -11.08 -18.76
C ALA A 17 -0.31 -9.82 -18.37
N MET A 18 -1.13 -9.30 -19.27
CA MET A 18 -2.01 -8.16 -18.98
C MET A 18 -3.06 -8.50 -17.93
N LEU A 19 -3.74 -9.66 -18.06
CA LEU A 19 -4.74 -10.11 -17.10
C LEU A 19 -4.14 -10.32 -15.70
N LYS A 20 -2.94 -10.90 -15.64
CA LYS A 20 -2.20 -11.05 -14.38
C LYS A 20 -1.87 -9.69 -13.77
N ASN A 21 -1.35 -8.75 -14.55
CA ASN A 21 -1.04 -7.41 -14.07
C ASN A 21 -2.27 -6.68 -13.52
N TYR A 22 -3.40 -6.74 -14.25
CA TYR A 22 -4.66 -6.16 -13.79
C TYR A 22 -5.10 -6.76 -12.46
N SER A 23 -5.01 -8.08 -12.30
CA SER A 23 -5.33 -8.75 -11.03
C SER A 23 -4.39 -8.31 -9.89
N GLU A 24 -3.10 -8.13 -10.15
CA GLU A 24 -2.13 -7.64 -9.16
C GLU A 24 -2.41 -6.19 -8.73
N VAL A 25 -2.74 -5.31 -9.68
CA VAL A 25 -3.14 -3.92 -9.40
C VAL A 25 -4.42 -3.87 -8.56
N ALA A 26 -5.44 -4.65 -8.92
CA ALA A 26 -6.70 -4.72 -8.18
C ALA A 26 -6.46 -5.20 -6.74
N LYS A 27 -5.60 -6.21 -6.54
CA LYS A 27 -5.20 -6.67 -5.19
C LYS A 27 -4.47 -5.58 -4.41
N GLY A 28 -3.57 -4.84 -5.04
CA GLY A 28 -2.88 -3.72 -4.39
C GLY A 28 -3.85 -2.67 -3.84
N PHE A 29 -4.87 -2.29 -4.62
CA PHE A 29 -5.93 -1.41 -4.12
C PHE A 29 -6.75 -2.03 -2.98
N GLN A 30 -7.05 -3.33 -3.05
CA GLN A 30 -7.74 -4.02 -1.96
C GLN A 30 -6.91 -3.99 -0.66
N THR A 31 -5.61 -4.26 -0.73
CA THR A 31 -4.70 -4.20 0.42
C THR A 31 -4.67 -2.79 1.03
N ILE A 32 -4.55 -1.75 0.20
CA ILE A 32 -4.60 -0.35 0.62
C ILE A 32 -5.92 -0.03 1.35
N ALA A 33 -7.05 -0.46 0.80
CA ALA A 33 -8.36 -0.22 1.40
C ALA A 33 -8.53 -0.97 2.73
N THR A 34 -8.01 -2.20 2.83
CA THR A 34 -8.00 -2.98 4.07
C THR A 34 -7.19 -2.26 5.14
N GLU A 35 -5.98 -1.83 4.83
CA GLU A 35 -5.11 -1.14 5.79
C GLU A 35 -5.76 0.16 6.31
N ALA A 36 -6.27 1.00 5.40
CA ALA A 36 -6.92 2.25 5.79
C ALA A 36 -8.15 2.02 6.70
N SER A 37 -8.89 0.93 6.47
CA SER A 37 -10.01 0.51 7.32
C SER A 37 -9.54 0.06 8.70
N GLU A 38 -8.46 -0.74 8.76
CA GLU A 38 -7.86 -1.20 10.01
C GLU A 38 -7.33 -0.03 10.85
N TYR A 39 -6.62 0.92 10.23
CA TYR A 39 -6.16 2.14 10.89
C TYR A 39 -7.31 2.99 11.44
N SER A 40 -8.38 3.16 10.65
CA SER A 40 -9.59 3.89 11.08
C SER A 40 -10.24 3.23 12.30
N LYS A 41 -10.40 1.91 12.26
CA LYS A 41 -10.92 1.13 13.39
C LYS A 41 -10.04 1.30 14.63
N LYS A 42 -8.72 1.17 14.48
CA LYS A 42 -7.78 1.34 15.60
C LYS A 42 -7.84 2.75 16.19
N SER A 43 -7.92 3.76 15.33
CA SER A 43 -8.04 5.17 15.74
C SER A 43 -9.30 5.40 16.58
N PHE A 44 -10.43 4.81 16.19
CA PHE A 44 -11.67 4.88 16.96
C PHE A 44 -11.56 4.19 18.33
N GLU A 45 -10.94 3.00 18.37
CA GLU A 45 -10.68 2.29 19.63
C GLU A 45 -9.78 3.10 20.56
N ASP A 46 -8.74 3.75 20.03
CA ASP A 46 -7.81 4.57 20.80
C ASP A 46 -8.48 5.81 21.39
N VAL A 47 -9.32 6.50 20.61
CA VAL A 47 -10.11 7.64 21.10
C VAL A 47 -11.08 7.20 22.19
N SER A 48 -11.75 6.06 21.98
CA SER A 48 -12.70 5.52 22.97
C SER A 48 -12.01 5.21 24.29
N ALA A 49 -10.85 4.55 24.24
CA ALA A 49 -10.04 4.24 25.42
C ALA A 49 -9.52 5.52 26.11
N PHE A 50 -9.11 6.52 25.34
CA PHE A 50 -8.71 7.82 25.89
C PHE A 50 -9.87 8.51 26.63
N MET A 51 -11.06 8.53 26.04
CA MET A 51 -12.25 9.14 26.65
C MET A 51 -12.67 8.40 27.93
N GLU A 52 -12.61 7.07 27.93
CA GLU A 52 -12.87 6.27 29.12
C GLU A 52 -11.88 6.61 30.25
N ALA A 53 -10.57 6.62 29.93
CA ALA A 53 -9.54 6.98 30.90
C ALA A 53 -9.70 8.42 31.42
N LEU A 54 -10.03 9.37 30.53
CA LEU A 54 -10.24 10.76 30.88
C LEU A 54 -11.46 10.94 31.79
N SER A 55 -12.54 10.18 31.57
CA SER A 55 -13.73 10.22 32.43
C SER A 55 -13.45 9.76 33.88
N GLY A 56 -12.42 8.93 34.07
CA GLY A 56 -11.95 8.48 35.38
C GLY A 56 -10.90 9.37 36.04
N ALA A 57 -10.44 10.44 35.37
CA ALA A 57 -9.40 11.32 35.90
C ALA A 57 -9.90 12.13 37.11
N LYS A 58 -9.13 12.12 38.20
CA LYS A 58 -9.49 12.78 39.47
C LYS A 58 -8.78 14.13 39.68
N SER A 59 -7.86 14.50 38.78
CA SER A 59 -7.15 15.78 38.82
C SER A 59 -6.80 16.27 37.41
N ILE A 60 -6.45 17.55 37.31
CA ILE A 60 -6.03 18.17 36.06
C ILE A 60 -4.69 17.62 35.59
N GLU A 61 -3.79 17.29 36.53
CA GLU A 61 -2.48 16.69 36.23
C GLU A 61 -2.65 15.34 35.54
N THR A 62 -3.52 14.47 36.06
CA THR A 62 -3.82 13.16 35.42
C THR A 62 -4.46 13.34 34.04
N ALA A 63 -5.39 14.28 33.90
CA ALA A 63 -6.02 14.57 32.60
C ALA A 63 -4.97 15.07 31.57
N PHE A 64 -4.02 15.90 32.00
CA PHE A 64 -2.94 16.42 31.16
C PHE A 64 -1.97 15.32 30.73
N GLU A 65 -1.59 14.42 31.64
CA GLU A 65 -0.78 13.24 31.30
C GLU A 65 -1.49 12.34 30.28
N LEU A 66 -2.78 12.04 30.48
CA LEU A 66 -3.57 11.24 29.54
C LEU A 66 -3.62 11.89 28.15
N GLN A 67 -3.91 13.19 28.07
CA GLN A 67 -3.94 13.92 26.81
C GLN A 67 -2.58 13.92 26.11
N SER A 68 -1.50 14.16 26.86
CA SER A 68 -0.13 14.20 26.32
C SER A 68 0.30 12.83 25.79
N ASN A 69 0.01 11.76 26.54
CA ASN A 69 0.29 10.39 26.12
C ASN A 69 -0.53 9.99 24.90
N PHE A 70 -1.83 10.33 24.87
CA PHE A 70 -2.68 10.12 23.71
C PHE A 70 -2.08 10.80 22.48
N MET A 71 -1.80 12.10 22.54
CA MET A 71 -1.22 12.85 21.42
C MET A 71 0.09 12.25 20.91
N LYS A 72 1.01 11.92 21.81
CA LYS A 72 2.29 11.30 21.45
C LYS A 72 2.08 9.97 20.71
N SER A 73 1.26 9.09 21.29
CA SER A 73 1.00 7.77 20.71
C SER A 73 0.21 7.84 19.40
N SER A 74 -0.72 8.80 19.25
CA SER A 74 -1.45 9.03 18.01
C SER A 74 -0.53 9.54 16.91
N TYR A 75 0.43 10.41 17.25
CA TYR A 75 1.41 10.90 16.29
C TYR A 75 2.35 9.79 15.79
N GLU A 76 2.91 9.00 16.72
CA GLU A 76 3.79 7.87 16.37
C GLU A 76 3.06 6.86 15.46
N ARG A 77 1.80 6.54 15.79
CA ARG A 77 0.96 5.66 14.96
C ARG A 77 0.64 6.24 13.60
N PHE A 78 0.28 7.53 13.53
CA PHE A 78 0.01 8.19 12.27
C PHE A 78 1.23 8.17 11.34
N VAL A 79 2.42 8.46 11.85
CA VAL A 79 3.66 8.43 11.05
C VAL A 79 3.96 7.01 10.56
N ALA A 80 3.78 6.01 11.41
CA ALA A 80 3.95 4.60 11.02
C ALA A 80 2.98 4.21 9.90
N GLU A 81 1.69 4.57 10.06
CA GLU A 81 0.66 4.31 9.06
C GLU A 81 0.95 5.03 7.74
N ALA A 82 1.29 6.32 7.79
CA ALA A 82 1.61 7.10 6.61
C ALA A 82 2.81 6.53 5.84
N THR A 83 3.82 6.03 6.56
CA THR A 83 4.98 5.35 5.98
C THR A 83 4.54 4.07 5.27
N LYS A 84 3.79 3.21 5.96
CA LYS A 84 3.26 1.96 5.40
C LYS A 84 2.37 2.19 4.18
N MET A 85 1.49 3.19 4.24
CA MET A 85 0.65 3.56 3.12
C MET A 85 1.47 4.03 1.91
N SER A 86 2.49 4.85 2.15
CA SER A 86 3.38 5.33 1.09
C SER A 86 4.12 4.19 0.39
N GLU A 87 4.60 3.20 1.15
CA GLU A 87 5.23 2.00 0.61
C GLU A 87 4.26 1.19 -0.27
N MET A 88 3.03 0.96 0.19
CA MET A 88 2.02 0.23 -0.60
C MET A 88 1.66 0.95 -1.89
N TYR A 89 1.53 2.29 -1.87
CA TYR A 89 1.32 3.07 -3.11
C TYR A 89 2.53 3.01 -4.04
N ALA A 90 3.75 3.04 -3.52
CA ALA A 90 4.96 2.90 -4.32
C ALA A 90 5.01 1.52 -5.00
N ASP A 91 4.68 0.45 -4.28
CA ASP A 91 4.67 -0.92 -4.81
C ASP A 91 3.54 -1.15 -5.83
N LEU A 92 2.38 -0.53 -5.60
CA LEU A 92 1.32 -0.49 -6.60
C LEU A 92 1.79 0.22 -7.88
N GLY A 93 2.47 1.36 -7.73
CA GLY A 93 3.07 2.08 -8.85
C GLY A 93 4.04 1.20 -9.65
N LYS A 94 4.99 0.52 -8.98
CA LYS A 94 5.91 -0.42 -9.63
C LYS A 94 5.15 -1.51 -10.38
N THR A 95 4.09 -2.06 -9.79
CA THR A 95 3.24 -3.09 -10.42
C THR A 95 2.59 -2.57 -11.70
N VAL A 96 2.06 -1.34 -11.69
CA VAL A 96 1.46 -0.69 -12.87
C VAL A 96 2.50 -0.45 -13.97
N TYR A 97 3.74 -0.08 -13.62
CA TYR A 97 4.79 0.23 -14.59
C TYR A 97 5.51 -1.00 -15.15
N LYS A 98 5.45 -2.15 -14.46
CA LYS A 98 6.12 -3.41 -14.83
C LYS A 98 5.94 -3.85 -16.30
N PRO A 99 4.76 -3.74 -16.94
CA PRO A 99 4.58 -4.11 -18.35
C PRO A 99 5.42 -3.25 -19.32
N TYR A 100 5.84 -2.05 -18.91
CA TYR A 100 6.62 -1.12 -19.72
C TYR A 100 8.14 -1.25 -19.53
N GLU A 101 8.60 -2.00 -18.51
CA GLU A 101 10.04 -2.24 -18.28
C GLU A 101 10.64 -3.18 -19.33
N ALA A 102 9.89 -4.20 -19.77
CA ALA A 102 10.37 -5.19 -20.73
C ALA A 102 10.64 -4.62 -22.15
N PRO A 103 9.82 -3.70 -22.71
CA PRO A 103 10.13 -3.02 -23.97
C PRO A 103 11.34 -2.08 -23.89
N VAL A 104 11.55 -1.38 -22.76
CA VAL A 104 12.66 -0.43 -22.61
C VAL A 104 13.99 -1.15 -22.51
N ALA A 105 14.10 -2.22 -21.71
CA ALA A 105 15.33 -3.03 -21.63
C ALA A 105 15.72 -3.64 -22.98
N LYS A 106 14.72 -3.99 -23.81
CA LYS A 106 14.93 -4.52 -25.16
C LYS A 106 15.28 -3.44 -26.19
N ALA A 107 14.88 -2.19 -25.95
CA ALA A 107 15.15 -1.04 -26.82
C ALA A 107 16.47 -0.33 -26.48
N THR A 108 16.93 -0.37 -25.23
CA THR A 108 18.19 0.29 -24.78
C THR A 108 19.43 -0.59 -24.92
N GLY A 109 19.28 -1.86 -25.32
CA GLY A 109 20.43 -2.74 -25.53
C GLY A 109 21.20 -3.07 -24.24
N MET A 110 20.63 -2.84 -23.06
CA MET A 110 21.16 -3.38 -21.80
C MET A 110 20.88 -4.89 -21.80
N SER A 111 21.76 -5.61 -22.50
CA SER A 111 22.02 -7.02 -22.22
C SER A 111 22.31 -7.13 -20.74
N THR A 112 21.41 -7.76 -19.99
CA THR A 112 21.77 -8.36 -18.70
C THR A 112 22.88 -9.35 -19.01
N ALA A 113 24.12 -8.93 -18.80
CA ALA A 113 25.28 -9.76 -18.91
C ALA A 113 25.41 -10.60 -17.63
N ALA A 114 25.57 -11.91 -17.87
CA ALA A 114 25.90 -13.03 -16.97
C ALA A 114 24.79 -13.52 -16.02
#